data_AF-A0A5K1E4D7-F1
#
_entry.id   AF-A0A5K1E4D7-F1
#
_cell.length_a   1.000
_cell.length_b   1.000
_cell.length_c   1.000
_cell.angle_alpha   90.00
_cell.angle_beta   90.00
_cell.angle_gamma   90.00
#
_symmetry.space_group_name_H-M   'P 1'
#
loop_
_entity.id
_entity.type
_entity.pdbx_description
1 polymer ?
#
loop_
_entity_poly.entity_id
_entity_poly.type
_entity_poly.pdbx_seq_one_letter_code
_entity_poly.pdbx_strand_id
1 'polypeptide(L)' 'AGYAVHIGGLLRLDVEEASVDTIYLTVWASPYIPLHMGRIEHASTMVEAHFGRQLQ' A
#
# COMPACT_ATOMS: atom_id res chain seq x y z
N ALA A 1 -4.12 -12.87 -6.79
CA ALA A 1 -3.34 -11.69 -7.18
C ALA A 1 -3.30 -10.76 -5.98
N GLY A 2 -2.12 -10.55 -5.42
CA GLY A 2 -1.95 -9.84 -4.16
C GLY A 2 -2.22 -8.34 -4.23
N TYR A 3 -2.29 -7.71 -3.06
CA TYR A 3 -2.44 -6.28 -2.91
C TYR A 3 -1.34 -5.71 -2.02
N ALA A 4 -0.97 -4.47 -2.27
CA ALA A 4 -0.02 -3.70 -1.47
C ALA A 4 -0.73 -2.50 -0.85
N VAL A 5 -0.47 -2.24 0.43
CA VAL A 5 -0.91 -1.04 1.16
C VAL A 5 0.32 -0.24 1.56
N HIS A 6 0.40 0.98 1.05
CA HIS A 6 1.48 1.92 1.34
C HIS A 6 1.00 2.95 2.35
N ILE A 7 1.77 3.10 3.42
CA ILE A 7 1.53 4.07 4.50
C ILE A 7 2.54 5.20 4.32
N GLY A 8 2.11 6.23 3.56
CA GLY A 8 2.99 7.23 2.99
C GLY A 8 4.13 6.60 2.20
N GLY A 9 5.35 7.07 2.45
CA GLY A 9 6.60 6.41 2.05
C GLY A 9 7.32 5.73 3.23
N LEU A 10 6.63 5.41 4.32
CA LEU A 10 7.29 4.92 5.54
C LEU A 10 7.26 3.41 5.66
N LEU A 11 6.15 2.80 5.25
CA LEU A 11 5.93 1.36 5.35
C LEU A 11 5.08 0.87 4.16
N ARG A 12 5.35 -0.36 3.72
CA ARG A 12 4.51 -1.11 2.79
C ARG A 12 4.14 -2.45 3.42
N LEU A 13 2.86 -2.80 3.36
CA LEU A 13 2.34 -4.12 3.73
C LEU A 13 1.83 -4.80 2.46
N ASP A 14 2.38 -5.97 2.16
CA ASP A 14 2.00 -6.78 1.00
C ASP A 14 1.19 -8.01 1.48
N VAL A 15 0.05 -8.24 0.86
CA VAL A 15 -0.71 -9.50 0.97
C VAL A 15 -0.45 -10.29 -0.31
N GLU A 16 0.50 -11.22 -0.24
CA GLU A 16 0.90 -12.04 -1.40
C GLU A 16 -0.17 -13.09 -1.73
N GLU A 17 -0.63 -13.81 -0.70
CA GLU A 17 -1.63 -14.88 -0.79
C GLU A 17 -2.54 -14.86 0.45
N ALA A 18 -3.81 -15.22 0.25
CA ALA A 18 -4.78 -15.40 1.32
C ALA A 18 -5.65 -16.63 1.03
N SER A 19 -5.93 -17.43 2.06
CA SER A 19 -6.86 -18.57 1.98
C SER A 19 -8.33 -18.16 2.04
N VAL A 20 -8.59 -16.86 2.21
CA VAL A 20 -9.92 -16.25 2.31
C VAL A 20 -10.10 -15.23 1.20
N ASP A 21 -11.34 -14.99 0.80
CA ASP A 21 -11.66 -14.07 -0.30
C ASP A 21 -11.35 -12.60 0.03
N THR A 22 -11.38 -12.20 1.30
CA THR A 22 -11.20 -10.80 1.71
C THR A 22 -10.54 -10.69 3.08
N ILE A 23 -9.59 -9.77 3.19
CA ILE A 23 -8.95 -9.37 4.45
C ILE A 23 -9.31 -7.91 4.73
N TYR A 24 -9.79 -7.62 5.93
CA TYR A 24 -10.00 -6.26 6.40
C TYR A 24 -8.77 -5.81 7.19
N LEU A 25 -8.10 -4.76 6.72
CA LEU A 25 -6.95 -4.16 7.37
C LEU A 25 -7.34 -2.81 7.99
N THR A 26 -7.16 -2.67 9.30
CA THR A 26 -7.36 -1.40 10.01
C THR A 26 -6.01 -0.72 10.22
N VAL A 27 -5.85 0.49 9.69
CA VAL A 27 -4.62 1.29 9.86
C VAL A 27 -4.89 2.47 10.80
N TRP A 28 -4.14 2.54 11.89
CA TRP A 28 -4.13 3.67 12.82
C TRP A 28 -2.87 4.49 12.57
N ALA A 29 -3.01 5.64 11.91
CA ALA A 29 -1.90 6.52 11.57
C ALA A 29 -2.33 7.98 11.76
N SER A 30 -1.34 8.89 11.74
CA SER A 30 -1.62 10.33 11.67
C SER A 30 -2.50 10.65 10.45
N PRO A 31 -3.49 11.55 10.58
CA PRO A 31 -4.37 11.93 9.46
C PRO A 31 -3.62 12.65 8.32
N TYR A 32 -2.37 13.06 8.55
CA TYR A 32 -1.52 13.69 7.53
C TYR A 32 -0.66 12.69 6.73
N ILE A 33 -0.72 11.39 7.06
CA ILE A 33 0.00 10.36 6.32
C ILE A 33 -0.97 9.75 5.30
N PRO A 34 -0.69 9.87 3.98
CA PRO A 34 -1.58 9.32 2.97
C PRO A 34 -1.52 7.79 2.94
N LEU A 35 -2.63 7.16 2.57
CA LEU A 35 -2.75 5.72 2.40
C LEU A 35 -3.04 5.41 0.94
N HIS A 36 -2.22 4.54 0.33
CA HIS A 36 -2.42 4.11 -1.05
C HIS A 36 -2.50 2.59 -1.10
N MET A 37 -3.56 2.05 -1.69
CA MET A 37 -3.73 0.61 -1.92
C MET A 37 -3.71 0.34 -3.43
N GLY A 38 -3.02 -0.73 -3.83
CA GLY A 38 -2.93 -1.12 -5.23
C GLY A 38 -2.60 -2.60 -5.40
N ARG A 39 -2.52 -3.03 -6.65
CA ARG A 39 -2.09 -4.39 -7.02
C ARG A 39 -0.61 -4.56 -6.70
N ILE A 40 -0.23 -5.70 -6.14
CA ILE A 40 1.17 -5.96 -5.75
C ILE A 40 2.14 -5.87 -6.95
N GLU A 41 1.68 -6.23 -8.16
CA GLU A 41 2.46 -6.11 -9.40
C GLU A 41 2.87 -4.67 -9.76
N HIS A 42 2.26 -3.66 -9.17
CA HIS A 42 2.60 -2.24 -9.36
C HIS A 42 3.32 -1.62 -8.15
N ALA A 43 3.53 -2.40 -7.08
CA ALA A 43 4.03 -1.88 -5.81
C ALA A 43 5.46 -1.34 -5.90
N SER A 44 6.34 -1.99 -6.68
CA SER A 44 7.72 -1.52 -6.89
C SER A 44 7.74 -0.21 -7.68
N THR A 45 7.02 -0.17 -8.82
CA THR A 45 6.92 1.02 -9.66
C THR A 45 6.35 2.21 -8.88
N MET A 46 5.39 1.99 -7.98
CA MET A 46 4.86 3.06 -7.13
C MET A 46 5.96 3.72 -6.29
N VAL A 47 6.79 2.91 -5.62
CA VAL A 47 7.90 3.43 -4.80
C VAL A 47 8.93 4.12 -5.69
N GLU A 48 9.37 3.47 -6.77
CA GLU A 48 10.42 3.99 -7.64
C GLU A 48 10.04 5.32 -8.31
N ALA A 49 8.80 5.46 -8.77
CA ALA A 49 8.36 6.63 -9.52
C ALA A 49 7.79 7.76 -8.64
N HIS A 50 7.21 7.43 -7.48
CA HIS A 50 6.41 8.38 -6.71
C HIS A 50 6.84 8.57 -5.25
N PHE A 51 7.85 7.83 -4.75
CA PHE A 51 8.33 8.03 -3.39
C PHE A 51 8.77 9.48 -3.14
N GLY A 52 8.37 10.02 -1.98
CA GLY A 52 8.66 11.40 -1.60
C GLY A 52 7.85 12.45 -2.36
N ARG A 53 6.92 12.05 -3.24
CA ARG A 53 5.96 12.92 -3.91
C ARG A 53 4.55 12.57 -3.46
N GLN A 54 3.71 13.59 -3.33
CA GLN A 54 2.29 13.35 -3.22
C GLN A 54 1.79 12.85 -4.57
N LEU A 55 1.20 11.65 -4.60
CA LEU A 55 0.46 11.15 -5.75
C LEU A 55 -0.73 12.12 -6.00
N GLN A 56 -0.69 12.83 -7.13
CA GLN A 56 -1.81 13.66 -7.61
C GLN A 56 -2.84 12.79 -8.33
#